data_AF-A0A8B7QFI6-F1
#
_entry.id   AF-A0A8B7QFI6-F1
#
_cell.length_a   1.000
_cell.length_b   1.000
_cell.length_c   1.000
_cell.angle_alpha   90.00
_cell.angle_beta   90.00
_cell.angle_gamma   90.00
#
_symmetry.space_group_name_H-M   'P 1'
#
loop_
_entity.id
_entity.type
_entity.pdbx_description
1 polymer ?
#
loop_
_entity_poly.entity_id
_entity_poly.type
_entity_poly.pdbx_seq_one_letter_code
_entity_poly.pdbx_strand_id
1 'polypeptide(L)'
;EKNLDDKAYRNIQELENYAENTQSSLLYLTLEILGIKDLHADHAASHIGKAQGIVTCLRATPYHGTRRRVFLPMDICMLHGVSQEDFLRKNQDKNVRDVIYDIASQAHLHLKHARSFHKSVPVKAFPAFLQTRIHKHDLCWNTRCAAELHCELRTWSEKGVVPLRTVQCNTKWLLCLIVKLLK
;
A
#
# COMPACT_ATOMS: atom_id res chain seq x y z
N GLU A 1 -7.77 -9.70 -17.81
CA GLU A 1 -8.79 -10.75 -18.01
C GLU A 1 -9.40 -11.27 -16.71
N LYS A 2 -8.62 -11.72 -15.71
CA LYS A 2 -9.14 -12.31 -14.45
C LYS A 2 -10.10 -11.44 -13.61
N ASN A 3 -10.09 -10.11 -13.76
CA ASN A 3 -11.00 -9.21 -13.03
C ASN A 3 -12.43 -9.15 -13.60
N LEU A 4 -12.69 -9.76 -14.77
CA LEU A 4 -14.00 -9.68 -15.40
C LEU A 4 -15.10 -10.41 -14.59
N ASP A 5 -14.69 -11.34 -13.72
CA ASP A 5 -15.60 -12.16 -12.92
C ASP A 5 -15.98 -11.55 -11.56
N ASP A 6 -15.45 -10.37 -11.19
CA ASP A 6 -15.74 -9.68 -9.92
C ASP A 6 -15.65 -10.55 -8.66
N LYS A 7 -14.76 -11.56 -8.65
CA LYS A 7 -14.58 -12.50 -7.54
C LYS A 7 -13.73 -11.88 -6.43
N ALA A 8 -14.12 -12.10 -5.18
CA ALA A 8 -13.27 -11.82 -4.03
C ALA A 8 -12.04 -12.73 -4.03
N TYR A 9 -10.91 -12.24 -3.52
CA TYR A 9 -9.70 -13.03 -3.40
C TYR A 9 -9.88 -14.11 -2.34
N ARG A 10 -9.47 -15.34 -2.66
CA ARG A 10 -9.55 -16.47 -1.73
C ARG A 10 -8.55 -16.33 -0.60
N ASN A 11 -7.34 -15.89 -0.95
CA ASN A 11 -6.24 -15.72 -0.01
C ASN A 11 -5.42 -14.46 -0.32
N ILE A 12 -4.59 -14.07 0.64
CA ILE A 12 -3.68 -12.92 0.47
C ILE A 12 -2.72 -13.11 -0.72
N GLN A 13 -2.31 -14.35 -0.99
CA GLN A 13 -1.41 -14.69 -2.09
C GLN A 13 -2.00 -14.40 -3.47
N GLU A 14 -3.32 -14.55 -3.62
CA GLU A 14 -4.03 -14.21 -4.85
C GLU A 14 -4.05 -12.69 -5.08
N LEU A 15 -4.24 -11.92 -4.00
CA LEU A 15 -4.14 -10.46 -4.04
C LEU A 15 -2.70 -10.01 -4.37
N GLU A 16 -1.68 -10.64 -3.80
CA GLU A 16 -0.28 -10.38 -4.12
C GLU A 16 0.05 -10.71 -5.58
N ASN A 17 -0.41 -11.85 -6.09
CA ASN A 17 -0.24 -12.22 -7.49
C ASN A 17 -0.96 -11.26 -8.43
N TYR A 18 -2.14 -10.78 -8.04
CA TYR A 18 -2.85 -9.76 -8.80
C TYR A 18 -2.08 -8.44 -8.84
N ALA A 19 -1.57 -8.00 -7.69
CA ALA A 19 -0.76 -6.79 -7.57
C ALA A 19 0.54 -6.88 -8.39
N GLU A 20 1.17 -8.06 -8.41
CA GLU A 20 2.36 -8.34 -9.21
C GLU A 20 2.11 -8.16 -10.71
N ASN A 21 1.01 -8.72 -11.23
CA ASN A 21 0.67 -8.66 -12.64
C ASN A 21 0.08 -7.30 -13.08
N THR A 22 -0.07 -6.34 -12.17
CA THR A 22 -0.67 -5.04 -12.46
C THR A 22 0.28 -3.90 -12.08
N GLN A 23 0.50 -3.70 -10.80
CA GLN A 23 1.34 -2.61 -10.29
C GLN A 23 2.82 -2.91 -10.48
N SER A 24 3.29 -4.14 -10.18
CA SER A 24 4.71 -4.47 -10.39
C SER A 24 5.07 -4.48 -11.88
N SER A 25 4.18 -4.92 -12.76
CA SER A 25 4.38 -4.85 -14.22
C SER A 25 4.64 -3.43 -14.72
N LEU A 26 3.95 -2.41 -14.18
CA LEU A 26 4.23 -1.01 -14.53
C LEU A 26 5.62 -0.56 -14.06
N LEU A 27 6.06 -1.02 -12.90
CA LEU A 27 7.40 -0.75 -12.39
C LEU A 27 8.49 -1.42 -13.25
N TYR A 28 8.29 -2.67 -13.65
CA TYR A 28 9.21 -3.38 -14.54
C TYR A 28 9.36 -2.66 -15.88
N LEU A 29 8.25 -2.23 -16.47
CA LEU A 29 8.28 -1.44 -17.71
C LEU A 29 9.02 -0.11 -17.52
N THR A 30 8.86 0.52 -16.35
CA THR A 30 9.57 1.77 -16.03
C THR A 30 11.08 1.53 -15.91
N LEU A 31 11.51 0.41 -15.31
CA LEU A 31 12.92 0.02 -15.24
C LEU A 31 13.51 -0.28 -16.62
N GLU A 32 12.77 -0.97 -17.48
CA GLU A 32 13.16 -1.24 -18.87
C GLU A 32 13.29 0.06 -19.69
N ILE A 33 12.38 1.03 -19.52
CA ILE A 33 12.49 2.35 -20.17
C ILE A 33 13.77 3.08 -19.75
N LEU A 34 14.18 2.94 -18.49
CA LEU A 34 15.44 3.49 -17.99
C LEU A 34 16.67 2.68 -18.41
N GLY A 35 16.49 1.55 -19.11
CA GLY A 35 17.55 0.66 -19.55
C GLY A 35 18.24 -0.09 -18.41
N ILE A 36 17.53 -0.31 -17.29
CA ILE A 36 18.08 -0.92 -16.09
C ILE A 36 17.70 -2.39 -16.07
N LYS A 37 18.69 -3.26 -16.21
CA LYS A 37 18.54 -4.71 -16.13
C LYS A 37 19.31 -5.20 -14.92
N ASP A 38 18.69 -5.06 -13.75
CA ASP A 38 19.27 -5.44 -12.47
C ASP A 38 18.28 -6.25 -11.64
N LEU A 39 18.72 -7.42 -11.19
CA LEU A 39 17.87 -8.35 -10.45
C LEU A 39 17.39 -7.77 -9.11
N HIS A 40 18.19 -6.96 -8.43
CA HIS A 40 17.80 -6.35 -7.17
C HIS A 40 16.77 -5.24 -7.38
N ALA A 41 16.89 -4.47 -8.46
CA ALA A 41 15.88 -3.51 -8.88
C ALA A 41 14.55 -4.20 -9.20
N ASP A 42 14.57 -5.35 -9.87
CA ASP A 42 13.36 -6.12 -10.16
C ASP A 42 12.71 -6.68 -8.89
N HIS A 43 13.50 -7.26 -7.97
CA HIS A 43 12.95 -7.71 -6.69
C HIS A 43 12.38 -6.56 -5.84
N ALA A 44 13.02 -5.40 -5.85
CA ALA A 44 12.50 -4.20 -5.19
C ALA A 44 11.18 -3.76 -5.83
N ALA A 45 11.11 -3.72 -7.17
CA ALA A 45 9.90 -3.40 -7.92
C ALA A 45 8.74 -4.36 -7.63
N SER A 46 9.00 -5.67 -7.55
CA SER A 46 8.00 -6.68 -7.17
C SER A 46 7.36 -6.37 -5.82
N HIS A 47 8.19 -6.21 -4.78
CA HIS A 47 7.70 -5.96 -3.43
C HIS A 47 6.98 -4.63 -3.30
N ILE A 48 7.46 -3.60 -4.01
CA ILE A 48 6.80 -2.30 -4.06
C ILE A 48 5.42 -2.43 -4.71
N GLY A 49 5.32 -3.06 -5.89
CA GLY A 49 4.06 -3.19 -6.61
C GLY A 49 3.04 -4.01 -5.83
N LYS A 50 3.48 -5.10 -5.17
CA LYS A 50 2.64 -5.88 -4.25
C LYS A 50 2.09 -5.03 -3.11
N ALA A 51 2.94 -4.26 -2.43
CA ALA A 51 2.50 -3.36 -1.36
C ALA A 51 1.51 -2.31 -1.88
N GLN A 52 1.76 -1.71 -3.05
CA GLN A 52 0.87 -0.72 -3.66
C GLN A 52 -0.49 -1.33 -4.03
N GLY A 53 -0.53 -2.55 -4.55
CA GLY A 53 -1.76 -3.25 -4.87
C GLY A 53 -2.60 -3.54 -3.62
N ILE A 54 -1.98 -3.99 -2.53
CA ILE A 54 -2.69 -4.25 -1.26
C ILE A 54 -3.28 -2.95 -0.69
N VAL A 55 -2.50 -1.87 -0.64
CA VAL A 55 -2.97 -0.55 -0.18
C VAL A 55 -4.09 -0.02 -1.07
N THR A 56 -3.97 -0.21 -2.39
CA THR A 56 -4.99 0.19 -3.35
C THR A 56 -6.29 -0.57 -3.14
N CYS A 57 -6.22 -1.86 -2.79
CA CYS A 57 -7.39 -2.64 -2.43
C CYS A 57 -8.05 -2.08 -1.16
N LEU A 58 -7.27 -1.86 -0.09
CA LEU A 58 -7.77 -1.34 1.19
C LEU A 58 -8.45 0.02 1.06
N ARG A 59 -7.86 0.95 0.30
CA ARG A 59 -8.45 2.29 0.08
C ARG A 59 -9.71 2.23 -0.80
N ALA A 60 -9.83 1.22 -1.66
CA ALA A 60 -10.95 1.07 -2.57
C ALA A 60 -12.15 0.35 -1.93
N THR A 61 -11.95 -0.32 -0.79
CA THR A 61 -13.00 -0.97 0.01
C THR A 61 -14.27 -0.11 0.20
N PRO A 62 -14.21 1.16 0.68
CA PRO A 62 -15.43 1.96 0.85
C PRO A 62 -16.15 2.22 -0.48
N TYR A 63 -15.41 2.41 -1.57
CA TYR A 63 -15.99 2.62 -2.90
C TYR A 63 -16.66 1.34 -3.42
N HIS A 64 -16.00 0.19 -3.32
CA HIS A 64 -16.58 -1.09 -3.71
C HIS A 64 -17.77 -1.48 -2.84
N GLY A 65 -17.75 -1.14 -1.55
CA GLY A 65 -18.86 -1.34 -0.63
C GLY A 65 -20.15 -0.64 -1.08
N THR A 66 -20.08 0.57 -1.65
CA THR A 66 -21.28 1.24 -2.22
C THR A 66 -21.90 0.48 -3.40
N ARG A 67 -21.10 -0.31 -4.12
CA ARG A 67 -21.53 -1.16 -5.24
C ARG A 67 -21.85 -2.59 -4.80
N ARG A 68 -21.95 -2.84 -3.48
CA ARG A 68 -22.17 -4.15 -2.88
C ARG A 68 -21.12 -5.19 -3.28
N ARG A 69 -19.86 -4.77 -3.40
CA ARG A 69 -18.72 -5.64 -3.75
C ARG A 69 -17.61 -5.49 -2.71
N VAL A 70 -16.96 -6.60 -2.36
CA VAL A 70 -15.85 -6.63 -1.41
C VAL A 70 -14.73 -7.45 -2.02
N PHE A 71 -13.57 -6.82 -2.23
CA PHE A 71 -12.38 -7.44 -2.84
C PHE A 71 -11.30 -7.73 -1.79
N LEU A 72 -11.70 -8.07 -0.56
CA LEU A 72 -10.75 -8.39 0.51
C LEU A 72 -10.43 -9.89 0.52
N PRO A 73 -9.22 -10.30 0.96
CA PRO A 73 -8.86 -11.69 1.14
C PRO A 73 -9.79 -12.40 2.15
N MET A 74 -10.43 -13.48 1.69
CA MET A 74 -11.41 -14.22 2.49
C MET A 74 -10.78 -14.99 3.65
N ASP A 75 -9.55 -15.47 3.49
CA ASP A 75 -8.76 -16.12 4.54
C ASP A 75 -8.61 -15.25 5.80
N ILE A 76 -8.25 -13.97 5.62
CA ILE A 76 -8.07 -13.03 6.74
C ILE A 76 -9.44 -12.64 7.32
N CYS A 77 -10.46 -12.47 6.49
CA CYS A 77 -11.82 -12.20 6.97
C CYS A 77 -12.34 -13.34 7.86
N MET A 78 -12.14 -14.59 7.43
CA MET A 78 -12.51 -15.79 8.18
C MET A 78 -11.73 -15.92 9.48
N LEU A 79 -10.43 -15.59 9.49
CA LEU A 79 -9.59 -15.65 10.69
C LEU A 79 -10.15 -14.79 11.84
N HIS A 80 -10.69 -13.62 11.52
CA HIS A 80 -11.28 -12.69 12.50
C HIS A 80 -12.79 -12.84 12.66
N GLY A 81 -13.40 -13.84 12.01
CA GLY A 81 -14.85 -14.07 12.05
C GLY A 81 -15.69 -12.95 11.43
N VAL A 82 -15.13 -12.20 10.48
CA VAL A 82 -15.79 -11.07 9.80
C VAL A 82 -16.38 -11.54 8.48
N SER A 83 -17.66 -11.23 8.25
CA SER A 83 -18.33 -11.52 6.99
C SER A 83 -18.17 -10.38 5.99
N GLN A 84 -18.38 -10.65 4.70
CA GLN A 84 -18.40 -9.58 3.69
C GLN A 84 -19.52 -8.56 3.95
N GLU A 85 -20.63 -8.98 4.55
CA GLU A 85 -21.73 -8.08 4.90
C GLU A 85 -21.33 -7.02 5.93
N ASP A 86 -20.42 -7.32 6.85
CA ASP A 86 -19.96 -6.38 7.86
C ASP A 86 -19.25 -5.17 7.22
N PHE A 87 -18.51 -5.42 6.14
CA PHE A 87 -17.90 -4.36 5.33
C PHE A 87 -18.95 -3.58 4.54
N LEU A 88 -19.99 -4.25 4.02
CA LEU A 88 -21.08 -3.58 3.29
C LEU A 88 -21.93 -2.68 4.20
N ARG A 89 -22.16 -3.10 5.45
CA ARG A 89 -22.88 -2.33 6.48
C ARG A 89 -22.03 -1.20 7.07
N LYS A 90 -20.76 -1.06 6.66
CA LYS A 90 -19.79 -0.09 7.19
C LYS A 90 -19.63 -0.19 8.71
N ASN A 91 -19.71 -1.41 9.23
CA ASN A 91 -19.58 -1.64 10.66
C ASN A 91 -18.17 -1.24 11.14
N GLN A 92 -18.08 -0.63 12.32
CA GLN A 92 -16.83 -0.11 12.90
C GLN A 92 -16.31 -1.02 14.03
N ASP A 93 -16.75 -2.28 14.03
CA ASP A 93 -16.37 -3.26 15.02
C ASP A 93 -14.86 -3.49 15.07
N LYS A 94 -14.39 -3.92 16.25
CA LYS A 94 -12.98 -4.22 16.49
C LYS A 94 -12.45 -5.25 15.47
N ASN A 95 -13.22 -6.30 15.20
CA ASN A 95 -12.81 -7.37 14.29
C ASN A 95 -12.59 -6.87 12.85
N VAL A 96 -13.42 -5.94 12.36
CA VAL A 96 -13.26 -5.32 11.04
C VAL A 96 -11.96 -4.52 10.96
N ARG A 97 -11.62 -3.80 12.05
CA ARG A 97 -10.35 -3.07 12.14
C ARG A 97 -9.15 -4.01 12.20
N ASP A 98 -9.27 -5.13 12.90
CA ASP A 98 -8.22 -6.14 13.01
C ASP A 98 -7.93 -6.81 11.64
N VAL A 99 -8.97 -7.10 10.83
CA VAL A 99 -8.79 -7.56 9.43
C VAL A 99 -8.01 -6.55 8.60
N ILE A 100 -8.40 -5.28 8.66
CA ILE A 100 -7.72 -4.23 7.90
C ILE A 100 -6.27 -4.07 8.36
N TYR A 101 -6.02 -4.19 9.67
CA TYR A 101 -4.69 -4.13 10.24
C TYR A 101 -3.79 -5.26 9.74
N ASP A 102 -4.29 -6.50 9.70
CA ASP A 102 -3.50 -7.64 9.22
C ASP A 102 -3.15 -7.51 7.73
N ILE A 103 -4.10 -7.09 6.90
CA ILE A 103 -3.86 -6.85 5.47
C ILE A 103 -2.84 -5.71 5.30
N ALA A 104 -2.98 -4.62 6.06
CA ALA A 104 -2.03 -3.50 6.03
C ALA A 104 -0.63 -3.93 6.51
N SER A 105 -0.56 -4.84 7.47
CA SER A 105 0.70 -5.39 7.97
C SER A 105 1.44 -6.19 6.89
N GLN A 106 0.72 -6.95 6.05
CA GLN A 106 1.33 -7.63 4.89
C GLN A 106 1.93 -6.64 3.88
N ALA A 107 1.20 -5.56 3.57
CA ALA A 107 1.75 -4.48 2.72
C ALA A 107 3.02 -3.85 3.34
N HIS A 108 3.03 -3.65 4.66
CA HIS A 108 4.19 -3.12 5.37
C HIS A 108 5.40 -4.06 5.29
N LEU A 109 5.22 -5.38 5.43
CA LEU A 109 6.29 -6.37 5.29
C LEU A 109 6.94 -6.30 3.91
N HIS A 110 6.15 -6.22 2.84
CA HIS A 110 6.68 -6.03 1.50
C HIS A 110 7.48 -4.73 1.36
N LEU A 111 7.03 -3.62 1.93
CA LEU A 111 7.81 -2.38 1.94
C LEU A 111 9.12 -2.52 2.72
N LYS A 112 9.13 -3.27 3.83
CA LYS A 112 10.34 -3.54 4.60
C LYS A 112 11.35 -4.34 3.77
N HIS A 113 10.90 -5.35 3.02
CA HIS A 113 11.74 -6.10 2.09
C HIS A 113 12.24 -5.23 0.94
N ALA A 114 11.39 -4.39 0.33
CA ALA A 114 11.85 -3.46 -0.71
C ALA A 114 12.95 -2.51 -0.21
N ARG A 115 12.87 -2.07 1.06
CA ARG A 115 13.89 -1.19 1.66
C ARG A 115 15.22 -1.89 1.92
N SER A 116 15.24 -3.19 2.18
CA SER A 116 16.51 -3.90 2.39
C SER A 116 17.37 -3.92 1.11
N PHE A 117 16.75 -3.84 -0.07
CA PHE A 117 17.43 -3.76 -1.36
C PHE A 117 17.96 -2.36 -1.71
N HIS A 118 17.65 -1.31 -0.94
CA HIS A 118 18.03 0.08 -1.24
C HIS A 118 19.54 0.26 -1.53
N LYS A 119 20.41 -0.48 -0.84
CA LYS A 119 21.87 -0.37 -1.03
C LYS A 119 22.37 -1.05 -2.30
N SER A 120 21.64 -2.05 -2.78
CA SER A 120 22.03 -2.89 -3.93
C SER A 120 21.47 -2.36 -5.25
N VAL A 121 20.47 -1.47 -5.19
CA VAL A 121 19.80 -0.91 -6.38
C VAL A 121 20.65 0.23 -6.98
N PRO A 122 20.83 0.26 -8.32
CA PRO A 122 21.59 1.31 -8.98
C PRO A 122 20.91 2.69 -8.87
N VAL A 123 21.72 3.75 -8.76
CA VAL A 123 21.23 5.13 -8.55
C VAL A 123 20.30 5.60 -9.67
N LYS A 124 20.49 5.08 -10.88
CA LYS A 124 19.66 5.37 -12.05
C LYS A 124 18.21 4.87 -11.91
N ALA A 125 17.94 3.91 -11.01
CA ALA A 125 16.62 3.34 -10.79
C ALA A 125 15.76 4.13 -9.79
N PHE A 126 16.36 5.02 -9.00
CA PHE A 126 15.62 5.80 -7.99
C PHE A 126 14.44 6.62 -8.54
N PRO A 127 14.50 7.21 -9.75
CA PRO A 127 13.35 7.88 -10.35
C PRO A 127 12.14 6.95 -10.54
N ALA A 128 12.35 5.68 -10.92
CA ALA A 128 11.26 4.71 -11.07
C ALA A 128 10.55 4.42 -9.75
N PHE A 129 11.30 4.45 -8.63
CA PHE A 129 10.76 4.18 -7.30
C PHE A 129 10.21 5.41 -6.59
N LEU A 130 10.26 6.60 -7.18
CA LEU A 130 9.78 7.82 -6.54
C LEU A 130 8.28 7.76 -6.21
N GLN A 131 7.49 7.07 -7.03
CA GLN A 131 6.05 6.87 -6.83
C GLN A 131 5.69 6.16 -5.51
N THR A 132 6.65 5.46 -4.91
CA THR A 132 6.46 4.79 -3.62
C THR A 132 6.35 5.76 -2.44
N ARG A 133 6.94 6.97 -2.55
CA ARG A 133 6.94 7.93 -1.44
C ARG A 133 5.54 8.48 -1.12
N ILE A 134 4.67 8.60 -2.13
CA ILE A 134 3.29 9.07 -1.96
C ILE A 134 2.48 8.05 -1.14
N HIS A 135 2.66 6.76 -1.42
CA HIS A 135 1.91 5.68 -0.78
C HIS A 135 2.23 5.48 0.71
N LYS A 136 3.41 5.90 1.20
CA LYS A 136 3.71 5.88 2.65
C LYS A 136 2.73 6.75 3.45
N HIS A 137 2.29 7.88 2.89
CA HIS A 137 1.34 8.77 3.55
C HIS A 137 -0.05 8.13 3.62
N ASP A 138 -0.42 7.31 2.62
CA ASP A 138 -1.69 6.58 2.58
C ASP A 138 -1.71 5.36 3.52
N LEU A 139 -0.57 4.71 3.77
CA LEU A 139 -0.46 3.65 4.79
C LEU A 139 -0.59 4.20 6.22
N CYS A 140 -0.18 5.45 6.45
CA CYS A 140 -0.34 6.16 7.72
C CYS A 140 -1.81 6.48 8.06
N TRP A 141 -2.73 6.28 7.09
CA TRP A 141 -4.15 6.61 7.21
C TRP A 141 -4.95 5.65 8.11
N ASN A 142 -4.53 4.39 8.27
CA ASN A 142 -5.39 3.36 8.89
C ASN A 142 -4.78 2.57 10.06
N THR A 143 -3.47 2.71 10.31
CA THR A 143 -2.83 2.08 11.46
C THR A 143 -2.24 3.13 12.38
N ARG A 144 -2.30 2.87 13.68
CA ARG A 144 -1.68 3.67 14.76
C ARG A 144 -0.14 3.74 14.65
N CYS A 145 0.46 3.40 13.49
CA CYS A 145 1.89 3.40 13.15
C CYS A 145 2.49 4.81 12.97
N ALA A 146 1.91 5.84 13.59
CA ALA A 146 2.47 7.20 13.58
C ALA A 146 3.80 7.30 14.36
N ALA A 147 4.17 6.29 15.16
CA ALA A 147 5.33 6.36 16.05
C ALA A 147 6.71 6.26 15.35
N GLU A 148 6.81 5.75 14.11
CA GLU A 148 8.12 5.57 13.45
C GLU A 148 8.43 6.60 12.34
N LEU A 149 7.48 7.49 12.02
CA LEU A 149 7.62 8.47 10.93
C LEU A 149 8.43 9.73 11.28
N HIS A 150 8.82 9.90 12.54
CA HIS A 150 9.61 11.08 12.95
C HIS A 150 11.13 10.94 12.69
N CYS A 151 11.62 9.74 12.38
CA CYS A 151 13.06 9.47 12.26
C CYS A 151 13.59 9.60 10.81
N GLU A 152 12.74 9.37 9.80
CA GLU A 152 13.16 9.27 8.38
C GLU A 152 13.20 10.63 7.64
N LEU A 153 12.60 11.69 8.18
CA LEU A 153 12.69 13.03 7.58
C LEU A 153 14.02 13.74 7.92
N ARG A 154 14.69 13.34 9.00
CA ARG A 154 15.96 13.93 9.46
C ARG A 154 17.15 13.44 8.63
N THR A 155 17.21 12.15 8.31
CA THR A 155 18.33 11.52 7.57
C THR A 155 18.43 11.94 6.10
N TRP A 156 17.33 12.40 5.48
CA TRP A 156 17.32 12.90 4.10
C TRP A 156 17.52 14.42 4.00
N SER A 157 17.23 15.16 5.08
CA SER A 157 17.60 16.58 5.22
C SER A 157 19.11 16.72 5.43
N GLU A 158 19.75 15.82 6.18
CA GLU A 158 21.20 15.79 6.38
C GLU A 158 21.98 15.50 5.09
N LYS A 159 21.33 14.89 4.09
CA LYS A 159 21.90 14.61 2.75
C LYS A 159 21.57 15.67 1.70
N GLY A 160 20.91 16.78 2.08
CA GLY A 160 20.72 17.96 1.22
C GLY A 160 19.76 17.78 0.03
N VAL A 161 18.97 16.70 -0.01
CA VAL A 161 18.15 16.35 -1.19
C VAL A 161 16.81 17.12 -1.23
N VAL A 162 16.36 17.69 -0.10
CA VAL A 162 15.05 18.36 0.00
C VAL A 162 15.13 19.56 0.97
N PRO A 163 14.59 20.75 0.62
CA PRO A 163 14.56 21.88 1.54
C PRO A 163 13.63 21.63 2.74
N LEU A 164 14.06 22.08 3.94
CA LEU A 164 13.40 21.89 5.24
C LEU A 164 11.93 22.36 5.29
N ARG A 165 11.51 23.27 4.40
CA ARG A 165 10.12 23.78 4.37
C ARG A 165 9.07 22.77 3.87
N THR A 166 9.47 21.69 3.21
CA THR A 166 8.54 20.63 2.77
C THR A 166 8.17 19.64 3.89
N VAL A 167 8.78 19.77 5.07
CA VAL A 167 8.52 18.91 6.24
C VAL A 167 7.24 19.32 6.99
N GLN A 168 6.68 20.48 6.67
CA GLN A 168 5.49 21.05 7.32
C GLN A 168 4.34 21.21 6.33
N CYS A 169 3.90 20.11 5.71
CA CYS A 169 2.67 20.11 4.90
C CYS A 169 1.65 19.11 5.44
N ASN A 170 0.76 19.66 6.28
CA ASN A 170 -0.67 19.34 6.40
C ASN A 170 -1.14 17.92 6.77
N THR A 171 -0.84 17.51 8.00
CA THR A 171 -1.62 16.47 8.72
C THR A 171 -3.03 16.90 9.13
N LYS A 172 -3.43 18.18 8.94
CA LYS A 172 -4.79 18.67 9.28
C LYS A 172 -5.85 18.44 8.19
N TRP A 173 -5.48 18.28 6.92
CA TRP A 173 -6.47 18.18 5.84
C TRP A 173 -7.04 16.76 5.64
N LEU A 174 -6.28 15.70 5.94
CA LEU A 174 -6.77 14.31 5.82
C LEU A 174 -7.66 13.87 7.00
N LEU A 175 -7.42 14.39 8.22
CA LEU A 175 -8.29 14.18 9.38
C LEU A 175 -9.70 14.75 9.16
N CYS A 176 -9.81 15.83 8.38
CA CYS A 176 -11.09 16.45 8.06
C CYS A 176 -11.93 15.62 7.06
N LEU A 177 -11.29 14.76 6.25
CA LEU A 177 -11.97 13.94 5.25
C LEU A 177 -12.53 12.64 5.86
N ILE A 178 -11.88 12.05 6.86
CA ILE A 178 -12.39 10.83 7.56
C ILE A 178 -13.63 11.15 8.42
N VAL A 179 -13.67 12.33 9.05
CA VAL A 179 -14.86 12.79 9.80
C VAL A 179 -16.02 13.19 8.86
N LYS A 180 -15.73 13.50 7.58
CA LYS A 180 -16.75 13.85 6.57
C LYS A 180 -17.19 12.69 5.67
N LEU A 181 -16.40 11.63 5.50
CA LEU A 181 -16.71 10.51 4.59
C LEU A 181 -17.41 9.32 5.27
N LEU A 182 -17.51 9.34 6.60
CA LEU A 182 -18.29 8.40 7.40
C LEU A 182 -19.53 9.06 8.06
N LYS A 183 -19.95 10.22 7.54
CA LYS A 183 -21.29 10.80 7.73
C LYS A 183 -22.01 10.83 6.40
#